data_AF-A0A840YQP4-F1
#
_entry.id   AF-A0A840YQP4-F1
#
_cell.length_a   1.000
_cell.length_b   1.000
_cell.length_c   1.000
_cell.angle_alpha   90.00
_cell.angle_beta   90.00
_cell.angle_gamma   90.00
#
_symmetry.space_group_name_H-M   'P 1'
#
loop_
_entity.id
_entity.type
_entity.pdbx_description
1 polymer ?
#
loop_
_entity_poly.entity_id
_entity_poly.type
_entity_poly.pdbx_seq_one_letter_code
_entity_poly.pdbx_strand_id
1 'polypeptide(L)'
;MRLLIFGPGYTASRLIARLAPRGWRIATVTRDGDLPLGDRDRVGFEIANATHILSSIPPAGDIDPVLQAYGADLANASAWLGYLSATGVYGDTGGAWVDEHAPTGTGRRGARAVADAGWAALPNARIFRLPGIYGPGRSTLERVVRGEARRIDVPGQVFSRIHADDIISGVIAGFDGPPGPYNLADDEPAPQSDVVAYACRLLGLSVPPLVPLEKANLSPQAHAFYAENRRVANGKAKRVLGWRPRYPDYRLGLRALSAITSPAITSTAPPPASSDQRYPSNTVDSSIAITGISTLV
;
A
#
# COMPACT_ATOMS: atom_id res chain seq x y z
N MET A 1 -12.17 13.67 -19.04
CA MET A 1 -12.06 12.19 -19.17
C MET A 1 -13.15 11.53 -18.33
N ARG A 2 -13.65 10.37 -18.78
CA ARG A 2 -14.64 9.55 -18.06
C ARG A 2 -13.99 8.23 -17.64
N LEU A 3 -14.01 7.94 -16.35
CA LEU A 3 -13.45 6.71 -15.78
C LEU A 3 -14.57 5.86 -15.18
N LEU A 4 -14.72 4.66 -15.70
CA LEU A 4 -15.57 3.61 -15.12
C LEU A 4 -14.71 2.67 -14.29
N ILE A 5 -15.07 2.45 -13.03
CA ILE A 5 -14.38 1.51 -12.14
C ILE A 5 -15.32 0.38 -11.74
N PHE A 6 -14.94 -0.86 -12.04
CA PHE A 6 -15.55 -2.04 -11.44
C PHE A 6 -14.86 -2.33 -10.10
N GLY A 7 -15.61 -2.17 -9.00
CA GLY A 7 -15.14 -2.39 -7.64
C GLY A 7 -14.21 -1.28 -7.12
N PRO A 8 -14.70 -0.26 -6.39
CA PRO A 8 -13.89 0.76 -5.73
C PRO A 8 -13.31 0.22 -4.41
N GLY A 9 -12.47 -0.81 -4.50
CA GLY A 9 -11.75 -1.36 -3.34
C GLY A 9 -10.61 -0.46 -2.86
N TYR A 10 -9.79 -0.95 -1.92
CA TYR A 10 -8.67 -0.20 -1.32
C TYR A 10 -7.79 0.55 -2.33
N THR A 11 -7.37 -0.12 -3.40
CA THR A 11 -6.51 0.48 -4.43
C THR A 11 -7.30 1.41 -5.35
N ALA A 12 -8.44 0.96 -5.87
CA ALA A 12 -9.23 1.75 -6.82
C ALA A 12 -9.75 3.06 -6.20
N SER A 13 -10.14 3.07 -4.93
CA SER A 13 -10.55 4.29 -4.21
C SER A 13 -9.43 5.32 -4.09
N ARG A 14 -8.16 4.89 -4.05
CA ARG A 14 -7.01 5.81 -4.09
C ARG A 14 -6.80 6.41 -5.47
N LEU A 15 -7.07 5.65 -6.54
CA LEU A 15 -7.08 6.20 -7.89
C LEU A 15 -8.18 7.27 -8.04
N ILE A 16 -9.39 6.99 -7.52
CA ILE A 16 -10.51 7.94 -7.48
C ILE A 16 -10.09 9.23 -6.77
N ALA A 17 -9.55 9.12 -5.56
CA ALA A 17 -9.08 10.28 -4.78
C ALA A 17 -7.99 11.09 -5.50
N ARG A 18 -7.18 10.45 -6.36
CA ARG A 18 -6.15 11.13 -7.16
C ARG A 18 -6.70 11.83 -8.40
N LEU A 19 -7.74 11.28 -9.03
CA LEU A 19 -8.25 11.75 -10.32
C LEU A 19 -9.46 12.67 -10.20
N ALA A 20 -10.33 12.50 -9.20
CA ALA A 20 -11.52 13.33 -9.02
C ALA A 20 -11.19 14.84 -8.92
N PRO A 21 -10.18 15.27 -8.13
CA PRO A 21 -9.80 16.69 -8.06
C PRO A 21 -9.26 17.26 -9.39
N ARG A 22 -8.91 16.40 -10.35
CA ARG A 22 -8.44 16.76 -11.68
C ARG A 22 -9.58 16.87 -12.71
N GLY A 23 -10.83 16.91 -12.25
CA GLY A 23 -12.02 17.05 -13.11
C GLY A 23 -12.42 15.78 -13.85
N TRP A 24 -11.97 14.60 -13.41
CA TRP A 24 -12.42 13.33 -13.97
C TRP A 24 -13.86 13.04 -13.54
N ARG A 25 -14.72 12.69 -14.50
CA ARG A 25 -16.04 12.12 -14.20
C ARG A 25 -15.87 10.64 -13.92
N ILE A 26 -16.24 10.21 -12.72
CA ILE A 26 -16.01 8.84 -12.25
C ILE A 26 -17.34 8.17 -11.96
N ALA A 27 -17.55 6.98 -12.53
CA ALA A 27 -18.64 6.08 -12.20
C ALA A 27 -18.07 4.80 -11.60
N THR A 28 -18.72 4.28 -10.57
CA THR A 28 -18.28 3.04 -9.88
C THR A 28 -19.37 2.00 -9.94
N VAL A 29 -19.03 0.82 -10.46
CA VAL A 29 -19.88 -0.35 -10.43
C VAL A 29 -19.55 -1.16 -9.19
N THR A 30 -20.56 -1.44 -8.37
CA THR A 30 -20.43 -2.23 -7.14
C THR A 30 -21.50 -3.32 -7.09
N ARG A 31 -21.48 -4.17 -6.06
CA ARG A 31 -22.50 -5.21 -5.90
C ARG A 31 -23.87 -4.58 -5.59
N ASP A 32 -23.90 -3.66 -4.62
CA ASP A 32 -25.13 -3.15 -4.00
C ASP A 32 -25.19 -1.61 -3.93
N GLY A 33 -24.45 -0.90 -4.79
CA GLY A 33 -24.43 0.57 -4.83
C GLY A 33 -25.25 1.16 -5.96
N ASP A 34 -25.10 2.47 -6.18
CA ASP A 34 -25.93 3.24 -7.12
C ASP A 34 -25.93 2.71 -8.56
N LEU A 35 -24.82 2.09 -8.98
CA LEU A 35 -24.71 1.36 -10.24
C LEU A 35 -24.37 -0.11 -9.95
N PRO A 36 -25.39 -0.98 -9.78
CA PRO A 36 -25.18 -2.40 -9.51
C PRO A 36 -24.54 -3.12 -10.70
N LEU A 37 -23.68 -4.11 -10.42
CA LEU A 37 -23.05 -4.93 -11.47
C LEU A 37 -24.08 -5.66 -12.36
N GLY A 38 -25.27 -5.97 -11.83
CA GLY A 38 -26.35 -6.63 -12.58
C GLY A 38 -27.16 -5.71 -13.50
N ASP A 39 -26.99 -4.39 -13.39
CA ASP A 39 -27.75 -3.38 -14.16
C ASP A 39 -27.14 -3.22 -15.56
N ARG A 40 -27.45 -4.17 -16.45
CA ARG A 40 -26.80 -4.30 -17.76
C ARG A 40 -26.91 -3.05 -18.61
N ASP A 41 -28.08 -2.41 -18.63
CA ASP A 41 -28.33 -1.25 -19.48
C ASP A 41 -27.52 -0.03 -19.01
N ARG A 42 -27.54 0.27 -17.70
CA ARG A 42 -26.81 1.42 -17.15
C ARG A 42 -25.30 1.21 -17.18
N VAL A 43 -24.82 -0.02 -16.92
CA VAL A 43 -23.40 -0.34 -17.03
C VAL A 43 -22.95 -0.31 -18.48
N GLY A 44 -23.72 -0.87 -19.41
CA GLY A 44 -23.43 -0.82 -20.86
C GLY A 44 -23.34 0.62 -21.37
N PHE A 45 -24.23 1.50 -20.93
CA PHE A 45 -24.16 2.93 -21.22
C PHE A 45 -22.85 3.57 -20.71
N GLU A 46 -22.44 3.26 -19.48
CA GLU A 46 -21.18 3.79 -18.95
C GLU A 46 -19.95 3.21 -19.67
N ILE A 47 -19.95 1.93 -20.06
CA ILE A 47 -18.88 1.32 -20.87
C ILE A 47 -18.75 2.05 -22.22
N ALA A 48 -19.87 2.22 -22.94
CA ALA A 48 -19.88 2.84 -24.26
C ALA A 48 -19.39 4.30 -24.27
N ASN A 49 -19.47 4.99 -23.13
CA ASN A 49 -19.06 6.38 -23.00
C ASN A 49 -17.78 6.60 -22.18
N ALA A 50 -17.19 5.54 -21.65
CA ALA A 50 -15.96 5.64 -20.87
C ALA A 50 -14.76 5.95 -21.77
N THR A 51 -13.85 6.78 -21.27
CA THR A 51 -12.52 6.93 -21.88
C THR A 51 -11.52 5.93 -21.28
N HIS A 52 -11.75 5.57 -20.02
CA HIS A 52 -10.92 4.65 -19.25
C HIS A 52 -11.83 3.73 -18.44
N ILE A 53 -11.51 2.44 -18.42
CA ILE A 53 -12.22 1.42 -17.66
C ILE A 53 -11.18 0.67 -16.83
N LEU A 54 -11.38 0.58 -15.52
CA LEU A 54 -10.52 -0.18 -14.62
C LEU A 54 -11.35 -1.20 -13.85
N SER A 55 -10.98 -2.48 -13.93
CA SER A 55 -11.52 -3.50 -13.02
C SER A 55 -10.53 -3.82 -11.92
N SER A 56 -11.01 -3.77 -10.67
CA SER A 56 -10.30 -4.29 -9.50
C SER A 56 -11.04 -5.42 -8.78
N ILE A 57 -12.13 -5.90 -9.38
CA ILE A 57 -12.93 -6.99 -8.83
C ILE A 57 -12.12 -8.31 -8.92
N PRO A 58 -12.02 -9.08 -7.82
CA PRO A 58 -11.45 -10.43 -7.89
C PRO A 58 -12.40 -11.40 -8.60
N PRO A 59 -11.88 -12.47 -9.25
CA PRO A 59 -12.73 -13.55 -9.72
C PRO A 59 -13.47 -14.20 -8.55
N ALA A 60 -14.68 -14.69 -8.84
CA ALA A 60 -15.52 -15.45 -7.92
C ALA A 60 -15.57 -16.91 -8.40
N GLY A 61 -14.95 -17.82 -7.65
CA GLY A 61 -14.62 -19.14 -8.21
C GLY A 61 -13.68 -18.97 -9.41
N ASP A 62 -13.91 -19.73 -10.48
CA ASP A 62 -13.11 -19.66 -11.72
C ASP A 62 -13.61 -18.62 -12.73
N ILE A 63 -14.55 -17.76 -12.32
CA ILE A 63 -15.19 -16.79 -13.21
C ILE A 63 -14.80 -15.37 -12.79
N ASP A 64 -14.33 -14.57 -13.76
CA ASP A 64 -14.27 -13.11 -13.60
C ASP A 64 -15.67 -12.53 -13.87
N PRO A 65 -16.36 -11.96 -12.87
CA PRO A 65 -17.74 -11.54 -13.02
C PRO A 65 -17.91 -10.35 -13.98
N VAL A 66 -16.86 -9.56 -14.20
CA VAL A 66 -16.89 -8.43 -15.12
C VAL A 66 -16.75 -8.92 -16.56
N LEU A 67 -15.81 -9.84 -16.83
CA LEU A 67 -15.68 -10.44 -18.16
C LEU A 67 -16.90 -11.30 -18.52
N GLN A 68 -17.41 -12.09 -17.57
CA GLN A 68 -18.63 -12.89 -17.79
C GLN A 68 -19.81 -12.00 -18.16
N ALA A 69 -19.95 -10.88 -17.45
CA ALA A 69 -21.04 -9.98 -17.70
C ALA A 69 -20.78 -9.21 -19.02
N TYR A 70 -19.73 -8.43 -19.08
CA TYR A 70 -19.54 -7.34 -20.05
C TYR A 70 -18.39 -7.57 -21.03
N GLY A 71 -17.85 -8.79 -21.14
CA GLY A 71 -16.68 -9.08 -21.97
C GLY A 71 -16.83 -8.66 -23.44
N ALA A 72 -18.02 -8.85 -24.03
CA ALA A 72 -18.30 -8.42 -25.40
C ALA A 72 -18.31 -6.88 -25.54
N ASP A 73 -18.93 -6.17 -24.59
CA ASP A 73 -18.97 -4.70 -24.59
C ASP A 73 -17.57 -4.12 -24.40
N LEU A 74 -16.79 -4.71 -23.50
CA LEU A 74 -15.39 -4.33 -23.25
C LEU A 74 -14.50 -4.60 -24.47
N ALA A 75 -14.70 -5.71 -25.18
CA ALA A 75 -13.95 -6.02 -26.39
C ALA A 75 -14.22 -5.03 -27.54
N ASN A 76 -15.44 -4.48 -27.59
CA ASN A 76 -15.83 -3.48 -28.59
C ASN A 76 -15.55 -2.03 -28.14
N ALA A 77 -15.19 -1.82 -26.87
CA ALA A 77 -14.91 -0.50 -26.34
C ALA A 77 -13.60 0.07 -26.93
N SER A 78 -13.66 1.32 -27.38
CA SER A 78 -12.45 2.09 -27.77
C SER A 78 -11.73 2.69 -26.56
N ALA A 79 -12.17 2.38 -25.35
CA ALA A 79 -11.61 2.91 -24.11
C ALA A 79 -10.25 2.29 -23.79
N TRP A 80 -9.45 3.01 -23.00
CA TRP A 80 -8.34 2.39 -22.29
C TRP A 80 -8.89 1.36 -21.29
N LEU A 81 -8.38 0.13 -21.30
CA LEU A 81 -8.79 -0.91 -20.36
C LEU A 81 -7.65 -1.26 -19.40
N GLY A 82 -7.97 -1.37 -18.11
CA GLY A 82 -7.06 -1.78 -17.06
C GLY A 82 -7.64 -2.89 -16.20
N TYR A 83 -6.81 -3.86 -15.83
CA TYR A 83 -7.17 -4.89 -14.86
C TYR A 83 -6.12 -4.97 -13.74
N LEU A 84 -6.56 -4.89 -12.49
CA LEU A 84 -5.71 -5.14 -11.33
C LEU A 84 -5.68 -6.64 -11.02
N SER A 85 -4.66 -7.30 -11.57
CA SER A 85 -4.35 -8.71 -11.34
C SER A 85 -3.44 -8.89 -10.12
N ALA A 86 -2.83 -10.06 -9.96
CA ALA A 86 -1.90 -10.38 -8.89
C ALA A 86 -0.70 -11.17 -9.40
N THR A 87 0.48 -11.00 -8.81
CA THR A 87 1.68 -11.78 -9.17
C THR A 87 1.59 -13.24 -8.76
N GLY A 88 0.57 -13.62 -7.98
CA GLY A 88 0.27 -15.01 -7.67
C GLY A 88 0.00 -15.88 -8.90
N VAL A 89 -0.31 -15.27 -10.05
CA VAL A 89 -0.53 -15.97 -11.33
C VAL A 89 0.71 -16.73 -11.80
N TYR A 90 1.93 -16.35 -11.38
CA TYR A 90 3.18 -16.99 -11.79
C TYR A 90 3.48 -18.34 -11.10
N GLY A 91 2.73 -18.69 -10.05
CA GLY A 91 3.03 -19.84 -9.19
C GLY A 91 4.40 -19.81 -8.50
N ASP A 92 4.82 -20.97 -8.00
CA ASP A 92 6.12 -21.12 -7.38
C ASP A 92 7.24 -21.17 -8.43
N THR A 93 8.30 -20.39 -8.21
CA THR A 93 9.48 -20.39 -9.07
C THR A 93 10.76 -20.65 -8.27
N GLY A 94 10.65 -21.21 -7.06
CA GLY A 94 11.80 -21.50 -6.20
C GLY A 94 12.60 -20.25 -5.84
N GLY A 95 11.96 -19.07 -5.85
CA GLY A 95 12.62 -17.78 -5.64
C GLY A 95 13.26 -17.16 -6.88
N ALA A 96 13.17 -17.77 -8.07
CA ALA A 96 13.68 -17.14 -9.29
C ALA A 96 13.02 -15.78 -9.56
N TRP A 97 13.70 -14.93 -10.33
CA TRP A 97 13.12 -13.70 -10.87
C TRP A 97 12.15 -14.02 -12.01
N VAL A 98 10.97 -13.41 -11.96
CA VAL A 98 9.93 -13.52 -12.99
C VAL A 98 9.60 -12.16 -13.57
N ASP A 99 9.48 -12.08 -14.88
CA ASP A 99 8.98 -10.92 -15.60
C ASP A 99 7.62 -11.24 -16.26
N GLU A 100 7.13 -10.36 -17.12
CA GLU A 100 5.83 -10.53 -17.77
C GLU A 100 5.78 -11.64 -18.83
N HIS A 101 6.92 -12.22 -19.22
CA HIS A 101 6.99 -13.36 -20.15
C HIS A 101 6.93 -14.71 -19.44
N ALA A 102 7.10 -14.73 -18.11
CA ALA A 102 7.03 -15.95 -17.34
C ALA A 102 5.63 -16.60 -17.45
N PRO A 103 5.55 -17.95 -17.51
CA PRO A 103 4.28 -18.66 -17.56
C PRO A 103 3.35 -18.31 -16.40
N THR A 104 2.04 -18.32 -16.66
CA THR A 104 1.00 -18.11 -15.66
C THR A 104 0.11 -19.34 -15.52
N GLY A 105 -0.57 -19.48 -14.38
CA GLY A 105 -1.52 -20.56 -14.12
C GLY A 105 -0.92 -21.80 -13.48
N THR A 106 0.37 -21.77 -13.13
CA THR A 106 1.08 -22.89 -12.48
C THR A 106 0.90 -22.91 -10.95
N GLY A 107 0.34 -21.85 -10.37
CA GLY A 107 0.21 -21.65 -8.93
C GLY A 107 -1.18 -21.89 -8.38
N ARG A 108 -1.31 -21.70 -7.06
CA ARG A 108 -2.57 -21.83 -6.31
C ARG A 108 -3.64 -20.78 -6.66
N ARG A 109 -3.34 -19.85 -7.55
CA ARG A 109 -4.22 -18.74 -7.96
C ARG A 109 -4.83 -18.99 -9.35
N GLY A 110 -5.25 -20.22 -9.63
CA GLY A 110 -5.81 -20.64 -10.93
C GLY A 110 -6.91 -19.70 -11.46
N ALA A 111 -7.95 -19.46 -10.66
CA ALA A 111 -9.01 -18.49 -10.98
C ALA A 111 -8.49 -17.10 -11.39
N ARG A 112 -7.46 -16.58 -10.70
CA ARG A 112 -6.85 -15.29 -11.05
C ARG A 112 -6.08 -15.38 -12.36
N ALA A 113 -5.41 -16.50 -12.64
CA ALA A 113 -4.70 -16.71 -13.88
C ALA A 113 -5.66 -16.78 -15.08
N VAL A 114 -6.83 -17.42 -14.92
CA VAL A 114 -7.90 -17.43 -15.92
C VAL A 114 -8.40 -16.01 -16.18
N ALA A 115 -8.68 -15.24 -15.13
CA ALA A 115 -9.10 -13.85 -15.28
C ALA A 115 -8.01 -12.94 -15.90
N ASP A 116 -6.74 -13.10 -15.50
CA ASP A 116 -5.58 -12.40 -16.06
C ASP A 116 -5.49 -12.65 -17.58
N ALA A 117 -5.59 -13.92 -18.00
CA ALA A 117 -5.60 -14.29 -19.41
C ALA A 117 -6.82 -13.75 -20.16
N GLY A 118 -8.01 -13.82 -19.57
CA GLY A 118 -9.24 -13.29 -20.17
C GLY A 118 -9.18 -11.78 -20.41
N TRP A 119 -8.67 -11.02 -19.44
CA TRP A 119 -8.45 -9.58 -19.63
C TRP A 119 -7.32 -9.31 -20.62
N ALA A 120 -6.24 -10.10 -20.62
CA ALA A 120 -5.15 -9.96 -21.58
C ALA A 120 -5.58 -10.22 -23.03
N ALA A 121 -6.64 -11.01 -23.24
CA ALA A 121 -7.22 -11.26 -24.55
C ALA A 121 -8.09 -10.11 -25.09
N LEU A 122 -8.49 -9.15 -24.23
CA LEU A 122 -9.22 -7.97 -24.67
C LEU A 122 -8.28 -7.01 -25.43
N PRO A 123 -8.76 -6.42 -26.55
CA PRO A 123 -8.01 -5.36 -27.20
C PRO A 123 -7.83 -4.18 -26.24
N ASN A 124 -6.70 -3.49 -26.32
CA ASN A 124 -6.42 -2.30 -25.52
C ASN A 124 -6.33 -2.53 -23.99
N ALA A 125 -6.20 -3.77 -23.50
CA ALA A 125 -6.06 -4.04 -22.08
C ALA A 125 -4.63 -3.94 -21.55
N ARG A 126 -4.47 -3.31 -20.38
CA ARG A 126 -3.24 -3.29 -19.58
C ARG A 126 -3.48 -4.08 -18.31
N ILE A 127 -2.65 -5.11 -18.09
CA ILE A 127 -2.81 -6.03 -16.96
C ILE A 127 -1.77 -5.73 -15.90
N PHE A 128 -2.19 -5.11 -14.81
CA PHE A 128 -1.29 -4.75 -13.72
C PHE A 128 -1.21 -5.88 -12.71
N ARG A 129 -0.12 -6.65 -12.74
CA ARG A 129 0.12 -7.76 -11.81
C ARG A 129 0.74 -7.22 -10.53
N LEU A 130 -0.05 -7.26 -9.46
CA LEU A 130 0.30 -6.64 -8.18
C LEU A 130 0.81 -7.69 -7.17
N PRO A 131 1.95 -7.47 -6.50
CA PRO A 131 2.42 -8.31 -5.41
C PRO A 131 1.73 -7.90 -4.08
N GLY A 132 2.37 -8.16 -2.93
CA GLY A 132 1.82 -7.79 -1.63
C GLY A 132 1.63 -6.27 -1.48
N ILE A 133 0.38 -5.82 -1.50
CA ILE A 133 0.04 -4.40 -1.38
C ILE A 133 0.15 -3.94 0.08
N TYR A 134 0.91 -2.87 0.31
CA TYR A 134 0.95 -2.17 1.60
C TYR A 134 0.73 -0.67 1.43
N GLY A 135 0.30 0.01 2.50
CA GLY A 135 0.04 1.45 2.50
C GLY A 135 -0.73 1.87 3.75
N PRO A 136 -1.24 3.11 3.80
CA PRO A 136 -1.98 3.60 4.97
C PRO A 136 -3.17 2.70 5.31
N GLY A 137 -3.28 2.30 6.58
CA GLY A 137 -4.34 1.40 7.09
C GLY A 137 -4.14 -0.08 6.72
N ARG A 138 -3.07 -0.40 6.00
CA ARG A 138 -2.75 -1.76 5.52
C ARG A 138 -1.24 -1.94 5.43
N SER A 139 -0.53 -1.95 6.56
CA SER A 139 0.91 -2.20 6.58
C SER A 139 1.34 -3.14 7.70
N THR A 140 2.62 -3.48 7.70
CA THR A 140 3.22 -4.31 8.77
C THR A 140 3.28 -3.54 10.09
N LEU A 141 3.28 -2.20 10.08
CA LEU A 141 3.25 -1.38 11.30
C LEU A 141 1.97 -1.63 12.10
N GLU A 142 0.80 -1.56 11.46
CA GLU A 142 -0.47 -1.80 12.15
C GLU A 142 -0.56 -3.25 12.67
N ARG A 143 -0.05 -4.22 11.91
CA ARG A 143 0.01 -5.63 12.35
C ARG A 143 0.91 -5.83 13.56
N VAL A 144 2.03 -5.10 13.65
CA VAL A 144 2.91 -5.12 14.82
C VAL A 144 2.19 -4.51 16.02
N VAL A 145 1.57 -3.34 15.85
CA VAL A 145 0.81 -2.67 16.92
C VAL A 145 -0.33 -3.55 17.48
N ARG A 146 -0.99 -4.33 16.62
CA ARG A 146 -2.06 -5.28 17.02
C ARG A 146 -1.55 -6.60 17.60
N GLY A 147 -0.23 -6.83 17.65
CA GLY A 147 0.32 -8.11 18.10
C GLY A 147 0.06 -9.28 17.16
N GLU A 148 -0.24 -9.01 15.88
CA GLU A 148 -0.55 -10.01 14.83
C GLU A 148 0.66 -10.35 13.97
N ALA A 149 1.76 -9.60 14.10
CA ALA A 149 2.98 -9.85 13.36
C ALA A 149 3.75 -11.05 13.93
N ARG A 150 4.27 -11.91 13.05
CA ARG A 150 5.11 -13.06 13.40
C ARG A 150 6.32 -13.07 12.46
N ARG A 151 7.50 -13.42 13.00
CA ARG A 151 8.71 -13.62 12.20
C ARG A 151 8.86 -15.11 11.94
N ILE A 152 8.42 -15.54 10.76
CA ILE A 152 8.47 -16.96 10.38
C ILE A 152 9.81 -17.24 9.73
N ASP A 153 10.45 -18.33 10.16
CA ASP A 153 11.72 -18.79 9.62
C ASP A 153 11.49 -19.78 8.47
N VAL A 154 11.66 -19.29 7.24
CA VAL A 154 11.65 -20.10 6.02
C VAL A 154 12.85 -19.67 5.19
N PRO A 155 13.97 -20.42 5.24
CA PRO A 155 15.19 -20.06 4.52
C PRO A 155 14.95 -19.81 3.02
N GLY A 156 15.50 -18.71 2.51
CA GLY A 156 15.38 -18.33 1.10
C GLY A 156 14.01 -17.78 0.67
N GLN A 157 12.98 -17.81 1.53
CA GLN A 157 11.68 -17.25 1.22
C GLN A 157 11.73 -15.73 1.13
N VAL A 158 11.21 -15.19 0.04
CA VAL A 158 11.02 -13.75 -0.14
C VAL A 158 9.61 -13.44 -0.60
N PHE A 159 9.20 -12.20 -0.40
CA PHE A 159 7.97 -11.68 -0.96
C PHE A 159 8.25 -10.34 -1.63
N SER A 160 7.75 -10.17 -2.85
CA SER A 160 7.70 -8.86 -3.49
C SER A 160 6.53 -8.05 -2.91
N ARG A 161 6.66 -6.72 -2.90
CA ARG A 161 5.64 -5.83 -2.34
C ARG A 161 5.46 -4.63 -3.25
N ILE A 162 4.44 -3.84 -2.99
CA ILE A 162 4.23 -2.57 -3.67
C ILE A 162 3.45 -1.63 -2.75
N HIS A 163 3.90 -0.38 -2.67
CA HIS A 163 3.16 0.64 -1.93
C HIS A 163 1.90 1.04 -2.72
N ALA A 164 0.78 1.24 -2.04
CA ALA A 164 -0.51 1.53 -2.66
C ALA A 164 -0.45 2.73 -3.62
N ASP A 165 0.26 3.80 -3.23
CA ASP A 165 0.42 5.00 -4.06
C ASP A 165 1.27 4.76 -5.31
N ASP A 166 2.17 3.78 -5.27
CA ASP A 166 2.99 3.40 -6.43
C ASP A 166 2.21 2.56 -7.44
N ILE A 167 1.18 1.83 -6.98
CA ILE A 167 0.19 1.23 -7.88
C ILE A 167 -0.55 2.34 -8.62
N ILE A 168 -0.96 3.40 -7.93
CA ILE A 168 -1.70 4.52 -8.55
C ILE A 168 -0.85 5.23 -9.58
N SER A 169 0.42 5.53 -9.26
CA SER A 169 1.33 6.14 -10.23
C SER A 169 1.61 5.21 -11.42
N GLY A 170 1.68 3.88 -11.20
CA GLY A 170 1.87 2.90 -12.27
C GLY A 170 0.67 2.76 -13.20
N VAL A 171 -0.55 2.76 -12.65
CA VAL A 171 -1.79 2.73 -13.43
C VAL A 171 -1.90 4.01 -14.28
N ILE A 172 -1.64 5.19 -13.69
CA ILE A 172 -1.67 6.46 -14.41
C ILE A 172 -0.60 6.50 -15.52
N ALA A 173 0.61 6.02 -15.24
CA ALA A 173 1.66 5.90 -16.26
C ALA A 173 1.27 4.94 -17.40
N GLY A 174 0.39 3.99 -17.10
CA GLY A 174 -0.16 3.05 -18.08
C GLY A 174 -1.25 3.63 -19.00
N PHE A 175 -1.78 4.83 -18.74
CA PHE A 175 -2.85 5.43 -19.57
C PHE A 175 -2.40 5.64 -21.03
N ASP A 176 -1.15 6.08 -21.22
CA ASP A 176 -0.56 6.30 -22.55
C ASP A 176 0.33 5.13 -23.00
N GLY A 177 0.62 4.17 -22.11
CA GLY A 177 1.49 3.02 -22.42
C GLY A 177 0.78 1.96 -23.25
N PRO A 178 1.50 1.14 -24.05
CA PRO A 178 0.89 0.14 -24.91
C PRO A 178 0.13 -0.97 -24.14
N PRO A 179 -0.82 -1.68 -24.78
CA PRO A 179 -1.50 -2.81 -24.17
C PRO A 179 -0.54 -3.93 -23.73
N GLY A 180 -0.99 -4.75 -22.80
CA GLY A 180 -0.27 -5.93 -22.31
C GLY A 180 -0.02 -5.94 -20.79
N PRO A 181 0.66 -6.97 -20.29
CA PRO A 181 0.94 -7.13 -18.87
C PRO A 181 2.07 -6.22 -18.38
N TYR A 182 1.95 -5.77 -17.13
CA TYR A 182 2.94 -4.98 -16.39
C TYR A 182 2.98 -5.42 -14.92
N ASN A 183 4.16 -5.76 -14.44
CA ASN A 183 4.44 -5.98 -13.04
C ASN A 183 4.68 -4.64 -12.33
N LEU A 184 3.84 -4.32 -11.35
CA LEU A 184 4.04 -3.17 -10.47
C LEU A 184 4.51 -3.65 -9.11
N ALA A 185 5.82 -3.75 -8.94
CA ALA A 185 6.49 -4.14 -7.70
C ALA A 185 7.53 -3.08 -7.29
N ASP A 186 7.88 -3.05 -6.01
CA ASP A 186 9.10 -2.38 -5.55
C ASP A 186 10.37 -3.14 -6.02
N ASP A 187 11.55 -2.62 -5.68
CA ASP A 187 12.83 -3.11 -6.20
C ASP A 187 13.46 -4.18 -5.31
N GLU A 188 12.92 -4.40 -4.09
CA GLU A 188 13.53 -5.27 -3.08
C GLU A 188 12.56 -6.36 -2.59
N PRO A 189 12.53 -7.53 -3.25
CA PRO A 189 11.94 -8.73 -2.67
C PRO A 189 12.64 -9.07 -1.35
N ALA A 190 11.88 -9.08 -0.26
CA ALA A 190 12.44 -9.24 1.09
C ALA A 190 11.69 -10.31 1.91
N PRO A 191 12.39 -11.04 2.80
CA PRO A 191 11.76 -11.94 3.77
C PRO A 191 10.73 -11.21 4.62
N GLN A 192 9.59 -11.86 4.93
CA GLN A 192 8.58 -11.24 5.79
C GLN A 192 9.10 -11.00 7.22
N SER A 193 10.00 -11.86 7.70
CA SER A 193 10.67 -11.74 8.99
C SER A 193 11.47 -10.43 9.13
N ASP A 194 12.12 -9.98 8.05
CA ASP A 194 12.91 -8.75 8.02
C ASP A 194 12.03 -7.50 7.98
N VAL A 195 10.90 -7.57 7.25
CA VAL A 195 9.91 -6.48 7.23
C VAL A 195 9.27 -6.29 8.60
N VAL A 196 8.93 -7.39 9.30
CA VAL A 196 8.43 -7.33 10.68
C VAL A 196 9.50 -6.78 11.63
N ALA A 197 10.74 -7.25 11.54
CA ALA A 197 11.82 -6.75 12.39
C ALA A 197 12.08 -5.25 12.20
N TYR A 198 12.03 -4.78 10.95
CA TYR A 198 12.17 -3.35 10.65
C TYR A 198 10.99 -2.53 11.21
N ALA A 199 9.75 -3.02 11.05
CA ALA A 199 8.57 -2.36 11.61
C ALA A 199 8.63 -2.25 13.14
N CYS A 200 9.04 -3.32 13.85
CA CYS A 200 9.26 -3.28 15.31
C CYS A 200 10.27 -2.21 15.70
N ARG A 201 11.44 -2.18 15.02
CA ARG A 201 12.48 -1.16 15.30
C ARG A 201 11.98 0.25 15.05
N LEU A 202 11.22 0.46 13.98
CA LEU A 202 10.66 1.78 13.63
C LEU A 202 9.65 2.27 14.67
N LEU A 203 8.92 1.35 15.31
CA LEU A 203 7.97 1.64 16.38
C LEU A 203 8.60 1.67 17.79
N GLY A 204 9.91 1.43 17.92
CA GLY A 204 10.58 1.32 19.22
C GLY A 204 10.18 0.09 20.03
N LEU A 205 9.69 -0.97 19.38
CA LEU A 205 9.25 -2.21 20.02
C LEU A 205 10.31 -3.31 19.93
N SER A 206 10.26 -4.27 20.87
CA SER A 206 11.12 -5.45 20.82
C SER A 206 10.82 -6.29 19.58
N VAL A 207 11.88 -6.82 18.97
CA VAL A 207 11.75 -7.68 17.79
C VAL A 207 11.42 -9.10 18.28
N PRO A 208 10.29 -9.71 17.87
CA PRO A 208 9.94 -11.07 18.28
C PRO A 208 10.96 -12.09 17.76
N PRO A 209 11.12 -13.26 18.41
CA PRO A 209 12.00 -14.31 17.91
C PRO A 209 11.49 -14.89 16.58
N LEU A 210 12.39 -15.56 15.87
CA LEU A 210 12.02 -16.39 14.72
C LEU A 210 11.25 -17.63 15.18
N VAL A 211 10.22 -18.01 14.43
CA VAL A 211 9.38 -19.18 14.69
C VAL A 211 9.40 -20.07 13.44
N PRO A 212 9.73 -21.37 13.56
CA PRO A 212 9.62 -22.32 12.45
C PRO A 212 8.20 -22.36 11.87
N LEU A 213 8.06 -22.58 10.57
CA LEU A 213 6.77 -22.58 9.88
C LEU A 213 5.76 -23.55 10.51
N GLU A 214 6.23 -24.71 10.96
CA GLU A 214 5.42 -25.77 11.56
C GLU A 214 4.87 -25.37 12.93
N LYS A 215 5.53 -24.43 13.62
CA LYS A 215 5.15 -23.94 14.95
C LYS A 215 4.44 -22.58 14.90
N ALA A 216 4.23 -22.04 13.70
CA ALA A 216 3.74 -20.68 13.51
C ALA A 216 2.22 -20.52 13.69
N ASN A 217 1.47 -21.62 13.88
CA ASN A 217 0.00 -21.66 14.01
C ASN A 217 -0.70 -20.73 13.00
N LEU A 218 -0.29 -20.81 11.74
CA LEU A 218 -0.83 -19.95 10.68
C LEU A 218 -2.18 -20.49 10.21
N SER A 219 -3.02 -19.60 9.68
CA SER A 219 -4.22 -20.04 8.96
C SER A 219 -3.83 -20.84 7.70
N PRO A 220 -4.70 -21.71 7.16
CA PRO A 220 -4.43 -22.44 5.92
C PRO A 220 -4.03 -21.53 4.75
N GLN A 221 -4.64 -20.34 4.66
CA GLN A 221 -4.31 -19.35 3.63
C GLN A 221 -2.91 -18.74 3.82
N ALA A 222 -2.50 -18.50 5.06
CA ALA A 222 -1.18 -17.98 5.38
C ALA A 222 -0.11 -19.05 5.15
N HIS A 223 -0.36 -20.31 5.51
CA HIS A 223 0.52 -21.44 5.13
C HIS A 223 0.68 -21.54 3.61
N ALA A 224 -0.41 -21.48 2.85
CA ALA A 224 -0.35 -21.51 1.39
C ALA A 224 0.41 -20.33 0.77
N PHE A 225 0.62 -19.22 1.49
CA PHE A 225 1.46 -18.11 1.03
C PHE A 225 2.95 -18.45 1.08
N TYR A 226 3.38 -19.31 2.01
CA TYR A 226 4.76 -19.83 2.11
C TYR A 226 5.03 -21.02 1.20
N ALA A 227 4.03 -21.57 0.52
CA ALA A 227 4.19 -22.65 -0.45
C ALA A 227 4.69 -22.17 -1.83
N GLU A 228 4.78 -20.86 -2.05
CA GLU A 228 5.22 -20.29 -3.32
C GLU A 228 6.28 -19.20 -3.08
N ASN A 229 7.38 -19.23 -3.82
CA ASN A 229 8.47 -18.28 -3.70
C ASN A 229 8.85 -17.72 -5.08
N ARG A 230 8.83 -16.39 -5.22
CA ARG A 230 9.18 -15.69 -6.47
C ARG A 230 9.68 -14.28 -6.22
N ARG A 231 10.53 -13.78 -7.11
CA ARG A 231 10.99 -12.38 -7.15
C ARG A 231 10.38 -11.69 -8.37
N VAL A 232 9.61 -10.64 -8.17
CA VAL A 232 8.88 -10.00 -9.28
C VAL A 232 9.72 -8.87 -9.87
N ALA A 233 10.14 -9.00 -11.12
CA ALA A 233 10.83 -7.96 -11.85
C ALA A 233 9.85 -6.88 -12.31
N ASN A 234 10.26 -5.61 -12.23
CA ASN A 234 9.47 -4.44 -12.62
C ASN A 234 10.08 -3.64 -13.79
N GLY A 235 11.06 -4.24 -14.49
CA GLY A 235 11.85 -3.56 -15.51
C GLY A 235 11.04 -3.12 -16.73
N LYS A 236 10.02 -3.89 -17.15
CA LYS A 236 9.16 -3.52 -18.28
C LYS A 236 8.36 -2.26 -17.96
N ALA A 237 7.68 -2.20 -16.82
CA ALA A 237 6.94 -1.01 -16.39
C ALA A 237 7.86 0.23 -16.34
N LYS A 238 9.08 0.07 -15.84
CA LYS A 238 10.09 1.14 -15.82
C LYS A 238 10.48 1.63 -17.23
N ARG A 239 10.78 0.72 -18.15
CA ARG A 239 11.27 1.09 -19.49
C ARG A 239 10.17 1.58 -20.41
N VAL A 240 9.00 0.92 -20.38
CA VAL A 240 7.93 1.12 -21.35
C VAL A 240 6.95 2.22 -20.90
N LEU A 241 6.63 2.28 -19.60
CA LEU A 241 5.67 3.27 -19.06
C LEU A 241 6.37 4.52 -18.51
N GLY A 242 7.70 4.53 -18.43
CA GLY A 242 8.45 5.56 -17.69
C GLY A 242 8.18 5.55 -16.17
N TRP A 243 7.51 4.52 -15.66
CA TRP A 243 7.12 4.45 -14.25
C TRP A 243 8.33 4.25 -13.33
N ARG A 244 8.33 4.89 -12.16
CA ARG A 244 9.34 4.69 -11.11
C ARG A 244 8.61 4.64 -9.76
N PRO A 245 8.80 3.57 -8.94
CA PRO A 245 8.21 3.54 -7.62
C PRO A 245 8.84 4.63 -6.75
N ARG A 246 7.99 5.42 -6.08
CA ARG A 246 8.42 6.39 -5.06
C ARG A 246 8.99 5.68 -3.85
N TYR A 247 8.52 4.47 -3.56
CA TYR A 247 8.98 3.60 -2.49
C TYR A 247 9.65 2.36 -3.10
N PRO A 248 10.94 2.47 -3.51
CA PRO A 248 11.64 1.37 -4.18
C PRO A 248 11.95 0.21 -3.23
N ASP A 249 11.81 0.40 -1.92
CA ASP A 249 11.95 -0.66 -0.95
C ASP A 249 10.95 -0.51 0.20
N TYR A 250 10.77 -1.61 0.93
CA TYR A 250 9.86 -1.67 2.07
C TYR A 250 10.31 -0.75 3.22
N ARG A 251 11.60 -0.43 3.36
CA ARG A 251 12.10 0.41 4.45
C ARG A 251 11.66 1.85 4.24
N LEU A 252 11.81 2.40 3.03
CA LEU A 252 11.36 3.75 2.70
C LEU A 252 9.85 3.88 2.80
N GLY A 253 9.10 2.91 2.29
CA GLY A 253 7.65 2.92 2.41
C GLY A 253 7.17 2.83 3.86
N LEU A 254 7.75 1.94 4.68
CA LEU A 254 7.41 1.86 6.10
C LEU A 254 7.81 3.13 6.88
N ARG A 255 8.93 3.77 6.56
CA ARG A 255 9.29 5.09 7.15
C ARG A 255 8.26 6.16 6.83
N ALA A 256 7.87 6.25 5.56
CA ALA A 256 6.86 7.22 5.13
C ALA A 256 5.51 6.98 5.82
N LEU A 257 5.12 5.71 5.98
CA LEU A 257 3.93 5.35 6.73
C LEU A 257 4.05 5.72 8.20
N SER A 258 5.14 5.35 8.88
CA SER A 258 5.33 5.73 10.29
C SER A 258 5.24 7.24 10.50
N ALA A 259 5.79 8.04 9.59
CA ALA A 259 5.75 9.50 9.69
C ALA A 259 4.32 10.09 9.62
N ILE A 260 3.36 9.41 8.98
CA ILE A 260 1.98 9.88 8.85
C ILE A 260 1.00 9.21 9.81
N THR A 261 1.36 8.05 10.38
CA THR A 261 0.50 7.29 11.31
C THR A 261 0.92 7.46 12.78
N SER A 262 2.15 7.89 13.06
CA SER A 262 2.51 8.34 14.40
C SER A 262 1.75 9.63 14.68
N PRO A 263 0.98 9.74 15.78
CA PRO A 263 0.45 11.05 16.16
C PRO A 263 1.62 12.02 16.28
N ALA A 264 1.42 13.26 15.83
CA ALA A 264 2.37 14.34 16.12
C ALA A 264 2.70 14.26 17.60
N ILE A 265 3.99 14.24 17.94
CA ILE A 265 4.42 14.37 19.32
C ILE A 265 3.80 15.68 19.80
N THR A 266 2.73 15.61 20.59
CA THR A 266 2.29 16.72 21.43
C THR A 266 3.35 16.84 22.51
N SER A 267 4.49 17.41 22.12
CA SER A 267 5.43 17.98 23.06
C SER A 267 4.68 19.18 23.63
N THR A 268 3.97 18.96 24.73
CA THR A 268 3.62 20.06 25.61
C THR A 268 4.94 20.76 25.94
N ALA A 269 5.03 22.05 25.60
CA ALA A 269 6.18 22.85 25.98
C ALA A 269 6.44 22.67 27.49
N PRO A 270 7.71 22.57 27.93
CA PRO A 270 8.01 22.47 29.35
C PRO A 270 7.31 23.60 30.10
N PRO A 271 6.73 23.35 31.28
CA PRO A 271 6.17 24.42 32.09
C PRO A 271 7.27 25.48 32.30
N PRO A 272 6.94 26.79 32.18
CA PRO A 272 7.92 27.84 32.44
C PRO A 272 8.51 27.64 33.82
N ALA A 273 9.83 27.78 33.92
CA ALA A 273 10.56 27.60 35.18
C ALA A 273 9.91 28.47 36.27
N SER A 274 9.53 27.84 37.38
CA SER A 274 9.01 28.53 38.55
C SER A 274 10.06 29.52 39.05
N SER A 275 9.73 30.80 39.07
CA SER A 275 10.59 31.89 39.57
C SER A 275 10.55 32.00 41.10
N ASP A 276 10.52 30.88 41.83
CA ASP A 276 10.56 30.88 43.29
C ASP A 276 12.00 30.63 43.78
N GLN A 277 12.94 31.49 43.34
CA GLN A 277 14.16 31.74 44.09
C GLN A 277 13.86 32.77 45.18
N ARG A 278 13.35 32.29 46.32
CA ARG A 278 13.41 33.06 47.56
C ARG A 278 14.87 33.16 47.99
N TYR A 279 15.48 34.32 47.70
CA TYR A 279 16.73 34.73 48.33
C TYR A 279 16.52 34.84 49.85
N PRO A 280 17.41 34.27 50.69
CA PRO A 280 17.41 34.58 52.11
C PRO A 280 17.86 36.04 52.30
N SER A 281 17.03 36.84 52.97
CA SER A 281 17.35 38.21 53.36
C SER A 281 18.45 38.20 54.43
N ASN A 282 19.66 38.59 54.04
CA ASN A 282 20.73 38.96 54.97
C ASN A 282 20.44 40.37 55.52
N THR A 283 20.09 40.46 56.80
CA THR A 283 20.17 41.73 57.54
C THR A 283 21.52 41.76 58.24
N VAL A 284 22.43 42.59 57.73
CA VAL A 284 23.75 42.83 58.33
C VAL A 284 23.64 44.07 59.21
N ASP A 285 23.86 43.86 60.50
CA ASP A 285 23.94 44.88 61.55
C ASP A 285 25.21 45.72 61.36
N SER A 286 25.09 47.05 61.38
CA SER A 286 26.22 47.98 61.18
C SER A 286 26.32 49.04 62.28
N SER A 287 27.37 48.86 63.09
CA SER A 287 28.30 49.88 63.63
C SER A 287 27.82 50.94 64.64
N ILE A 288 28.17 50.68 65.91
CA ILE A 288 29.09 51.45 66.78
C ILE A 288 29.31 52.96 66.47
N ALA A 289 28.74 53.76 67.39
CA ALA A 289 29.22 54.95 68.12
C ALA A 289 30.39 55.82 67.63
N ILE A 290 30.17 57.15 67.58
CA ILE A 290 31.11 58.23 68.01
C ILE A 290 30.33 59.47 68.55
N THR A 291 30.49 59.72 69.86
CA THR A 291 30.69 61.00 70.61
C THR A 291 29.97 62.33 70.26
N GLY A 292 29.14 62.81 71.21
CA GLY A 292 29.41 64.01 72.06
C GLY A 292 29.16 65.45 71.56
N ILE A 293 28.72 66.30 72.52
CA ILE A 293 28.60 67.78 72.56
C ILE A 293 27.18 68.31 72.15
N SER A 294 26.28 68.78 73.04
CA SER A 294 26.26 69.83 74.08
C SER A 294 25.64 71.18 73.60
N THR A 295 24.42 71.44 74.10
CA THR A 295 23.79 72.71 74.55
C THR A 295 23.37 73.85 73.60
N LEU A 296 22.17 74.40 73.92
CA LEU A 296 21.63 75.78 73.76
C LEU A 296 21.35 76.22 72.31
N VAL A 297 20.19 76.77 71.92
CA VAL A 297 19.12 77.55 72.56
C VAL A 297 17.80 77.21 71.86
#